data_AF-A0A537I767-F1
#
_entry.id   AF-A0A537I767-F1
#
_cell.length_a   1.000
_cell.length_b   1.000
_cell.length_c   1.000
_cell.angle_alpha   90.00
_cell.angle_beta   90.00
_cell.angle_gamma   90.00
#
_symmetry.space_group_name_H-M   'P 1'
#
loop_
_entity.id
_entity.type
_entity.pdbx_description
1 polymer ?
#
loop_
_entity_poly.entity_id
_entity_poly.type
_entity_poly.pdbx_seq_one_letter_code
_entity_poly.pdbx_strand_id
1 'polypeptide(L)'
;MNGKDTSSILGLEKVLTSEGIRYNTVAEKRSLKGCQVGLDLAAIGKKWTFHILRNIGVLHIDRFNQILRSLPGLTPRVLIMRLNELEDRGLIKSVTIKQKPRLVRWELTEKGEDTVPIVQGYLSFTSKWYPSASLKNHRAEKAKQPDLLGLIELAAKDRTTNTLSTN
;
A
#
# COMPACT_ATOMS: atom_id res chain seq x y z
N MET A 1 -0.38 -21.95 -32.76
CA MET A 1 -0.60 -21.52 -31.37
C MET A 1 0.70 -21.71 -30.62
N ASN A 2 1.58 -20.70 -30.63
CA ASN A 2 2.91 -20.81 -30.02
C ASN A 2 2.91 -20.14 -28.66
N GLY A 3 2.98 -20.95 -27.60
CA GLY A 3 3.18 -20.49 -26.24
C GLY A 3 4.55 -19.85 -26.12
N LYS A 4 4.58 -18.52 -25.97
CA LYS A 4 5.79 -17.84 -25.54
C LYS A 4 5.97 -18.11 -24.05
N ASP A 5 7.05 -18.81 -23.73
CA ASP A 5 7.52 -19.07 -22.38
C ASP A 5 7.50 -17.78 -21.55
N THR A 6 6.67 -17.76 -20.50
CA THR A 6 6.46 -16.60 -19.62
C THR A 6 7.74 -16.20 -18.88
N SER A 7 8.72 -17.10 -18.80
CA SER A 7 10.02 -16.88 -18.19
C SER A 7 10.81 -15.74 -18.85
N SER A 8 10.69 -15.58 -20.18
CA SER A 8 11.40 -14.52 -20.93
C SER A 8 10.84 -13.12 -20.73
N ILE A 9 9.55 -12.99 -20.35
CA ILE A 9 8.91 -11.67 -20.14
C ILE A 9 9.37 -11.05 -18.81
N LEU A 10 9.62 -11.89 -17.80
CA LEU A 10 9.95 -11.49 -16.43
C LEU A 10 11.46 -11.38 -16.15
N GLY A 11 12.33 -11.71 -17.10
CA GLY A 11 13.79 -11.60 -16.92
C GLY A 11 14.34 -12.53 -15.83
N LEU A 12 13.80 -13.75 -15.73
CA LEU A 12 14.22 -14.72 -14.72
C LEU A 12 15.29 -15.64 -15.31
N GLU A 13 16.52 -15.54 -14.82
CA GLU A 13 17.56 -16.51 -15.11
C GLU A 13 17.52 -17.66 -14.09
N LYS A 14 17.42 -18.90 -14.59
CA LYS A 14 17.46 -20.10 -13.75
C LYS A 14 18.90 -20.38 -13.37
N VAL A 15 19.22 -20.22 -12.09
CA VAL A 15 20.51 -20.70 -11.55
C VAL A 15 20.25 -22.05 -10.87
N LEU A 16 20.91 -23.09 -11.39
CA LEU A 16 20.94 -24.39 -10.74
C LEU A 16 21.95 -24.34 -9.60
N THR A 17 21.45 -24.42 -8.37
CA THR A 17 22.30 -24.56 -7.17
C THR A 17 22.10 -25.95 -6.58
N SER A 18 23.04 -26.41 -5.75
CA SER A 18 22.94 -27.71 -5.05
C SER A 18 21.70 -27.85 -4.16
N GLU A 19 21.03 -26.73 -3.83
CA GLU A 19 19.80 -26.67 -3.04
C GLU A 19 18.52 -26.52 -3.88
N GLY A 20 18.61 -26.59 -5.21
CA GLY A 20 17.47 -26.50 -6.14
C GLY A 20 17.53 -25.32 -7.12
N ILE A 21 16.45 -25.16 -7.91
CA ILE A 21 16.29 -24.06 -8.87
C ILE A 21 15.96 -22.79 -8.09
N ARG A 22 16.90 -21.85 -8.04
CA ARG A 22 16.63 -20.48 -7.55
C ARG A 22 16.50 -19.56 -8.77
N TYR A 23 15.40 -18.81 -8.80
CA TYR A 23 15.23 -17.73 -9.77
C TYR A 23 15.87 -16.48 -9.19
N ASN A 24 16.93 -15.98 -9.82
CA ASN A 24 17.47 -14.68 -9.45
C ASN A 24 16.60 -13.59 -10.08
N THR A 25 16.08 -12.69 -9.26
CA THR A 25 15.46 -11.46 -9.74
C THR A 25 16.57 -10.52 -10.18
N VAL A 26 16.97 -10.64 -11.45
CA VAL A 26 17.66 -9.54 -12.12
C VAL A 26 16.56 -8.50 -12.35
N ALA A 27 16.38 -7.60 -11.38
CA ALA A 27 15.56 -6.41 -11.56
C ALA A 27 16.27 -5.53 -12.59
N GLU A 28 16.17 -5.93 -13.85
CA GLU A 28 16.69 -5.23 -15.00
C GLU A 28 16.04 -3.85 -14.96
N LYS A 29 16.89 -2.82 -14.81
CA LYS A 29 16.51 -1.41 -14.73
C LYS A 29 16.00 -0.97 -16.09
N ARG A 30 14.83 -1.48 -16.49
CA ARG A 30 14.13 -1.10 -17.71
C ARG A 30 13.84 0.38 -17.60
N SER A 31 14.55 1.15 -18.41
CA SER A 31 14.37 2.59 -18.50
C SER A 31 12.94 2.84 -18.98
N LEU A 32 12.04 3.16 -18.05
CA LEU A 32 10.65 3.59 -18.32
C LEU A 32 10.63 5.01 -18.93
N LYS A 33 11.51 5.28 -19.91
CA LYS A 33 11.55 6.54 -20.65
C LYS A 33 10.22 6.68 -21.39
N GLY A 34 9.32 7.51 -20.87
CA GLY A 34 8.02 7.82 -21.47
C GLY A 34 6.79 7.22 -20.79
N CYS A 35 6.92 6.42 -19.73
CA CYS A 35 5.75 5.95 -18.99
C CYS A 35 5.23 7.07 -18.07
N GLN A 36 4.10 7.69 -18.43
CA GLN A 36 3.45 8.74 -17.63
C GLN A 36 3.13 8.25 -16.20
N VAL A 37 2.72 6.98 -16.06
CA VAL A 37 2.50 6.34 -14.76
C VAL A 37 3.79 6.30 -13.93
N GLY A 38 4.94 5.99 -14.55
CA GLY A 38 6.22 5.91 -13.86
C GLY A 38 6.73 7.23 -13.28
N LEU A 39 6.31 8.37 -13.87
CA LEU A 39 6.75 9.71 -13.47
C LEU A 39 6.27 10.09 -12.06
N ASP A 40 5.02 9.74 -11.74
CA ASP A 40 4.38 10.03 -10.45
C ASP A 40 4.33 8.81 -9.51
N LEU A 41 4.33 7.58 -10.04
CA LEU A 41 4.38 6.37 -9.23
C LEU A 41 5.65 6.28 -8.38
N ALA A 42 6.78 6.82 -8.86
CA ALA A 42 8.02 6.87 -8.08
C ALA A 42 7.90 7.69 -6.78
N ALA A 43 6.92 8.59 -6.67
CA ALA A 43 6.67 9.38 -5.47
C ALA A 43 5.56 8.79 -4.61
N ILE A 44 4.44 8.42 -5.23
CA ILE A 44 3.29 7.82 -4.55
C ILE A 44 3.65 6.44 -3.98
N GLY A 45 4.49 5.68 -4.69
CA GLY A 45 4.96 4.36 -4.30
C GLY A 45 6.01 4.35 -3.19
N LYS A 46 6.49 5.52 -2.74
CA LYS A 46 7.40 5.57 -1.59
C LYS A 46 6.65 5.20 -0.31
N LYS A 47 7.35 4.52 0.60
CA LYS A 47 6.81 4.16 1.91
C LYS A 47 6.22 5.41 2.58
N TRP A 48 5.01 5.24 3.11
CA TRP A 48 4.18 6.24 3.81
C TRP A 48 3.40 7.23 2.94
N THR A 49 3.81 7.53 1.71
CA THR A 49 3.15 8.54 0.87
C THR A 49 1.68 8.24 0.65
N PHE A 50 1.37 6.98 0.27
CA PHE A 50 0.00 6.55 0.06
C PHE A 50 -0.88 6.64 1.32
N HIS A 51 -0.30 6.32 2.49
CA HIS A 51 -1.01 6.44 3.76
C HIS A 51 -1.28 7.90 4.14
N ILE A 52 -0.35 8.81 3.84
CA ILE A 52 -0.52 10.25 4.08
C ILE A 52 -1.65 10.80 3.18
N LEU A 53 -1.65 10.46 1.89
CA LEU A 53 -2.73 10.85 0.96
C LEU A 53 -4.09 10.32 1.41
N ARG A 54 -4.17 9.04 1.83
CA ARG A 54 -5.38 8.47 2.43
C ARG A 54 -5.84 9.24 3.66
N ASN A 55 -4.92 9.58 4.56
CA ASN A 55 -5.27 10.26 5.79
C ASN A 55 -5.88 11.63 5.50
N ILE A 56 -5.28 12.41 4.60
CA ILE A 56 -5.76 13.75 4.26
C ILE A 56 -7.07 13.67 3.46
N GLY A 57 -7.11 12.89 2.37
CA GLY A 57 -8.23 12.89 1.43
C GLY A 57 -9.44 12.04 1.81
N VAL A 58 -9.24 10.96 2.59
CA VAL A 58 -10.32 10.01 2.93
C VAL A 58 -10.70 10.08 4.40
N LEU A 59 -9.72 10.18 5.29
CA LEU A 59 -9.98 10.23 6.75
C LEU A 59 -10.09 11.65 7.31
N HIS A 60 -9.80 12.68 6.50
CA HIS A 60 -9.73 14.08 6.92
C HIS A 60 -8.81 14.30 8.14
N ILE A 61 -7.75 13.49 8.24
CA ILE A 61 -6.66 13.62 9.20
C ILE A 61 -5.56 14.44 8.55
N ASP A 62 -5.57 15.74 8.84
CA ASP A 62 -4.78 16.74 8.13
C ASP A 62 -3.84 17.56 9.04
N ARG A 63 -3.73 17.19 10.31
CA ARG A 63 -2.78 17.80 11.26
C ARG A 63 -1.59 16.90 11.50
N PHE A 64 -0.42 17.50 11.65
CA PHE A 64 0.87 16.78 11.74
C PHE A 64 0.83 15.68 12.79
N ASN A 65 0.46 16.05 14.02
CA ASN A 65 0.42 15.12 15.15
C ASN A 65 -0.68 14.06 15.00
N GLN A 66 -1.77 14.36 14.29
CA GLN A 66 -2.82 13.37 14.03
C GLN A 66 -2.35 12.36 12.97
N ILE A 67 -1.73 12.83 11.89
CA ILE A 67 -1.12 11.97 10.86
C ILE A 67 -0.07 11.07 11.51
N LEU A 68 0.84 11.63 12.30
CA LEU A 68 1.90 10.87 12.98
C LEU A 68 1.33 9.78 13.90
N ARG A 69 0.31 10.10 14.71
CA ARG A 69 -0.34 9.12 15.59
C ARG A 69 -1.08 8.02 14.83
N SER A 70 -1.64 8.33 13.67
CA SER A 70 -2.37 7.36 12.84
C SER A 70 -1.45 6.38 12.11
N LEU A 71 -0.13 6.64 12.07
CA LEU A 71 0.85 5.84 11.34
C LEU A 71 1.98 5.36 12.27
N PRO A 72 1.73 4.32 13.09
CA PRO A 72 2.73 3.77 13.99
C PRO A 72 4.01 3.35 13.26
N GLY A 73 5.16 3.86 13.69
CA GLY A 73 6.46 3.60 13.05
C GLY A 73 6.87 4.61 11.98
N LEU A 74 6.02 5.59 11.65
CA LEU A 74 6.43 6.79 10.92
C LEU A 74 7.14 7.75 11.89
N THR A 75 8.36 8.16 11.55
CA THR A 75 9.07 9.16 12.35
C THR A 75 8.69 10.58 11.93
N PRO A 76 8.76 11.58 12.82
CA PRO A 76 8.50 12.99 12.47
C PRO A 76 9.35 13.47 11.29
N ARG A 77 10.64 13.11 11.28
CA ARG A 77 11.57 13.45 10.19
C ARG A 77 11.09 12.91 8.84
N VAL A 78 10.65 11.65 8.79
CA VAL A 78 10.15 11.05 7.54
C VAL A 78 8.81 11.65 7.15
N LEU A 79 7.93 11.97 8.10
CA LEU A 79 6.68 12.66 7.80
C LEU A 79 6.92 14.02 7.14
N ILE A 80 7.82 14.85 7.70
CA ILE A 80 8.19 16.14 7.10
C ILE A 80 8.74 15.94 5.68
N MET A 81 9.66 15.00 5.50
CA MET A 81 10.23 14.70 4.17
C MET A 81 9.14 14.32 3.16
N ARG A 82 8.15 13.51 3.56
CA ARG A 82 7.05 13.09 2.69
C ARG A 82 6.06 14.21 2.40
N LEU A 83 5.75 15.05 3.38
CA LEU A 83 4.89 16.22 3.18
C LEU A 83 5.53 17.22 2.21
N ASN A 84 6.83 17.51 2.37
CA ASN A 84 7.55 18.37 1.44
C ASN A 84 7.56 17.79 0.02
N GLU A 85 7.85 16.48 -0.14
CA GLU A 85 7.81 15.83 -1.46
C GLU A 85 6.42 15.88 -2.12
N LEU A 86 5.35 15.85 -1.33
CA LEU A 86 3.97 15.96 -1.81
C LEU A 86 3.62 17.41 -2.18
N GLU A 87 4.10 18.40 -1.41
CA GLU A 87 3.96 19.83 -1.73
C GLU A 87 4.73 20.19 -3.00
N ASP A 88 5.98 19.75 -3.13
CA ASP A 88 6.83 19.97 -4.31
C ASP A 88 6.21 19.42 -5.59
N ARG A 89 5.40 18.36 -5.48
CA ARG A 89 4.67 17.74 -6.59
C ARG A 89 3.30 18.34 -6.85
N GLY A 90 2.92 19.33 -6.06
CA GLY A 90 1.62 19.99 -6.11
C GLY A 90 0.47 19.05 -5.81
N LEU A 91 0.66 18.03 -4.95
CA LEU A 91 -0.40 17.12 -4.51
C LEU A 91 -1.08 17.60 -3.23
N ILE A 92 -0.34 18.29 -2.36
CA ILE A 92 -0.87 18.88 -1.13
C ILE A 92 -0.42 20.33 -1.01
N LYS A 93 -1.08 21.09 -0.14
CA LYS A 93 -0.70 22.44 0.26
C LYS A 93 -0.86 22.60 1.78
N SER A 94 0.04 23.35 2.40
CA SER A 94 -0.10 23.74 3.81
C SER A 94 -0.98 24.99 3.96
N VAL A 95 -1.96 24.89 4.86
CA VAL A 95 -2.85 25.99 5.23
C VAL A 95 -2.59 26.37 6.68
N THR A 96 -2.16 27.60 6.89
CA THR A 96 -1.94 28.16 8.22
C THR A 96 -3.19 28.88 8.70
N ILE A 97 -3.83 28.34 9.74
CA ILE A 97 -4.97 28.96 10.39
C ILE A 97 -4.45 29.97 11.42
N LYS A 98 -4.80 31.25 11.22
CA LYS A 98 -4.48 32.36 12.12
C LYS A 98 -5.36 32.32 13.38
N GLN A 99 -5.22 31.27 14.18
CA GLN A 99 -5.82 31.15 15.52
C GLN A 99 -4.71 31.04 16.59
N LYS A 100 -5.04 31.21 17.88
CA LYS A 100 -4.10 30.94 18.99
C LYS A 100 -4.43 29.58 19.60
N PRO A 101 -3.50 28.61 19.64
CA PRO A 101 -2.17 28.59 19.02
C PRO A 101 -2.25 28.46 17.48
N ARG A 102 -1.23 28.96 16.77
CA ARG A 102 -1.16 28.86 15.30
C ARG A 102 -1.21 27.38 14.91
N LEU A 103 -2.09 27.07 13.96
CA LEU A 103 -2.33 25.69 13.54
C LEU A 103 -2.02 25.55 12.05
N VAL A 104 -1.28 24.50 11.69
CA VAL A 104 -0.98 24.14 10.30
C VAL A 104 -1.77 22.88 9.94
N ARG A 105 -2.46 22.91 8.80
CA ARG A 105 -3.14 21.76 8.20
C ARG A 105 -2.59 21.52 6.80
N TRP A 106 -2.70 20.29 6.32
CA TRP A 106 -2.41 19.95 4.93
C TRP A 106 -3.71 19.62 4.21
N GLU A 107 -3.94 20.26 3.09
CA GLU A 107 -5.09 20.01 2.22
C GLU A 107 -4.59 19.43 0.90
N LEU A 108 -5.42 18.61 0.24
CA LEU A 108 -5.14 18.23 -1.13
C LEU A 108 -5.28 19.46 -2.04
N THR A 109 -4.47 19.49 -3.09
CA THR A 109 -4.69 20.38 -4.24
C THR A 109 -5.69 19.72 -5.20
N GLU A 110 -6.07 20.40 -6.28
CA GLU A 110 -6.85 19.78 -7.38
C GLU A 110 -6.20 18.48 -7.89
N LYS A 111 -4.88 18.53 -8.20
CA LYS A 111 -4.10 17.33 -8.57
C LYS A 111 -4.09 16.27 -7.46
N GLY A 112 -4.10 16.69 -6.20
CA GLY A 112 -4.18 15.79 -5.04
C GLY A 112 -5.53 15.09 -4.93
N GLU A 113 -6.62 15.80 -5.16
CA GLU A 113 -7.99 15.25 -5.14
C GLU A 113 -8.17 14.17 -6.20
N ASP A 114 -7.54 14.30 -7.38
CA ASP A 114 -7.51 13.27 -8.42
C ASP A 114 -6.87 11.94 -7.94
N THR A 115 -6.12 11.95 -6.84
CA THR A 115 -5.57 10.72 -6.25
C THR A 115 -6.58 9.97 -5.37
N VAL A 116 -7.65 10.62 -4.92
CA VAL A 116 -8.64 10.03 -3.99
C VAL A 116 -9.31 8.78 -4.57
N PRO A 117 -9.79 8.77 -5.83
CA PRO A 117 -10.36 7.55 -6.43
C PRO A 117 -9.37 6.38 -6.48
N ILE A 118 -8.08 6.66 -6.70
CA ILE A 118 -7.01 5.65 -6.71
C ILE A 118 -6.85 5.06 -5.30
N VAL A 119 -6.82 5.93 -4.28
CA VAL A 119 -6.74 5.52 -2.88
C VAL A 119 -7.93 4.64 -2.48
N GLN A 120 -9.15 5.07 -2.83
CA GLN A 120 -10.37 4.32 -2.55
C GLN A 120 -10.43 2.99 -3.29
N GLY A 121 -9.98 2.95 -4.54
CA GLY A 121 -9.89 1.71 -5.33
C GLY A 121 -8.94 0.70 -4.68
N TYR A 122 -7.78 1.16 -4.22
CA TYR A 122 -6.84 0.31 -3.49
C TYR A 122 -7.41 -0.16 -2.15
N LEU A 123 -8.08 0.73 -1.40
CA LEU A 123 -8.74 0.35 -0.15
C LEU A 123 -9.78 -0.75 -0.38
N SER A 124 -10.65 -0.59 -1.38
CA SER A 124 -11.64 -1.58 -1.78
C SER A 124 -11.00 -2.92 -2.15
N PHE A 125 -9.90 -2.89 -2.92
CA PHE A 125 -9.12 -4.09 -3.25
C PHE A 125 -8.59 -4.76 -1.97
N THR A 126 -7.96 -4.00 -1.07
CA THR A 126 -7.37 -4.56 0.15
C THR A 126 -8.42 -5.10 1.11
N SER A 127 -9.57 -4.44 1.25
CA SER A 127 -10.67 -4.93 2.08
C SER A 127 -11.27 -6.22 1.54
N LYS A 128 -11.33 -6.38 0.20
CA LYS A 128 -11.83 -7.61 -0.44
C LYS A 128 -10.89 -8.79 -0.24
N TRP A 129 -9.59 -8.60 -0.45
CA TRP A 129 -8.62 -9.70 -0.47
C TRP A 129 -7.89 -9.93 0.85
N TYR A 130 -7.89 -8.93 1.73
CA TYR A 130 -7.22 -8.96 3.03
C TYR A 130 -8.13 -8.44 4.16
N PRO A 131 -9.35 -8.99 4.34
CA PRO A 131 -10.33 -8.48 5.30
C PRO A 131 -9.85 -8.55 6.77
N SER A 132 -8.95 -9.49 7.09
CA SER A 132 -8.39 -9.69 8.43
C SER A 132 -6.97 -9.16 8.60
N ALA A 133 -6.43 -8.44 7.61
CA ALA A 133 -5.09 -7.88 7.74
C ALA A 133 -5.05 -6.80 8.82
N SER A 134 -4.42 -7.12 9.94
CA SER A 134 -4.09 -6.14 10.98
C SER A 134 -2.74 -5.51 10.64
N LEU A 135 -2.73 -4.21 10.38
CA LEU A 135 -1.50 -3.44 10.19
C LEU A 135 -0.77 -3.28 11.54
N LYS A 136 -0.07 -4.31 12.00
CA LYS A 136 0.93 -4.15 13.06
C LYS A 136 2.25 -3.70 12.42
N ASN A 137 2.61 -2.43 12.64
CA ASN A 137 3.94 -1.84 12.33
C ASN A 137 4.34 -1.66 10.85
N HIS A 138 3.42 -1.67 9.88
CA HIS A 138 3.68 -1.46 8.44
C HIS A 138 4.79 -2.34 7.82
N ARG A 139 5.24 -3.36 8.55
CA ARG A 139 5.74 -4.58 7.96
C ARG A 139 4.47 -5.37 7.70
N ALA A 140 4.21 -5.73 6.45
CA ALA A 140 3.34 -6.87 6.22
C ALA A 140 4.04 -8.04 6.93
N GLU A 141 3.67 -8.34 8.17
CA GLU A 141 3.69 -9.74 8.57
C GLU A 141 2.93 -10.42 7.45
N LYS A 142 3.59 -11.38 6.77
CA LYS A 142 2.93 -12.18 5.75
C LYS A 142 1.56 -12.49 6.33
N ALA A 143 0.48 -12.00 5.71
CA ALA A 143 -0.84 -12.52 6.02
C ALA A 143 -0.62 -14.02 5.90
N LYS A 144 -0.66 -14.75 7.02
CA LYS A 144 -0.32 -16.16 7.04
C LYS A 144 -1.39 -16.77 6.17
N GLN A 145 -1.07 -16.96 4.89
CA GLN A 145 -1.96 -17.63 3.98
C GLN A 145 -2.16 -18.98 4.64
N PRO A 146 -3.40 -19.35 5.01
CA PRO A 146 -3.62 -20.61 5.67
C PRO A 146 -2.97 -21.66 4.79
N ASP A 147 -2.06 -22.42 5.39
CA ASP A 147 -1.51 -23.60 4.74
C ASP A 147 -2.66 -24.58 4.47
N LEU A 148 -2.38 -25.64 3.73
CA LEU A 148 -3.41 -26.62 3.39
C LEU A 148 -4.15 -27.12 4.64
N LEU A 149 -3.45 -27.24 5.78
CA LEU A 149 -4.04 -27.54 7.08
C LEU A 149 -4.99 -26.45 7.57
N GLY A 150 -4.58 -25.18 7.56
CA GLY A 150 -5.42 -24.06 7.97
C GLY A 150 -6.69 -23.91 7.11
N LEU A 151 -6.63 -24.27 5.82
CA LEU A 151 -7.80 -24.29 4.93
C LEU A 151 -8.75 -25.44 5.26
N ILE A 152 -8.22 -26.62 5.59
CA ILE A 152 -9.02 -27.78 6.00
C ILE A 152 -9.71 -27.50 7.35
N GLU A 153 -9.01 -26.90 8.31
CA GLU A 153 -9.61 -26.51 9.60
C GLU A 153 -10.72 -25.47 9.45
N LEU A 154 -10.53 -24.46 8.58
CA LEU A 154 -11.58 -23.47 8.29
C LEU A 154 -12.82 -24.14 7.68
N ALA A 155 -12.61 -25.02 6.70
CA ALA A 155 -13.67 -25.75 6.01
C ALA A 155 -14.35 -26.83 6.88
N ALA A 156 -13.68 -27.32 7.93
CA ALA A 156 -14.25 -28.22 8.92
C ALA A 156 -15.13 -27.46 9.93
N LYS A 157 -14.73 -26.24 10.30
CA LYS A 157 -15.46 -25.39 11.25
C LYS A 157 -16.83 -24.96 10.70
N ASP A 158 -16.90 -24.58 9.43
CA ASP A 158 -18.15 -24.22 8.74
C ASP A 158 -19.14 -25.37 8.61
N ARG A 159 -18.66 -26.62 8.65
CA ARG A 159 -19.53 -27.82 8.61
C ARG A 159 -20.19 -28.13 9.94
N THR A 160 -19.57 -27.76 11.06
CA THR A 160 -20.13 -28.03 12.41
C THR A 160 -21.22 -27.04 12.82
N THR A 161 -21.22 -25.82 12.28
CA THR A 161 -22.23 -24.80 12.58
C THR A 161 -23.53 -24.95 11.79
N ASN A 162 -23.55 -25.80 10.74
CA ASN A 162 -24.72 -25.99 9.89
C ASN A 162 -25.59 -27.22 10.24
N THR A 163 -25.28 -27.92 11.33
CA THR A 163 -26.03 -29.11 11.81
C THR A 163 -26.80 -28.90 13.12
N LEU A 164 -26.90 -27.67 13.64
CA LEU A 164 -27.67 -27.35 14.86
C LEU A 164 -28.89 -26.43 14.61
N SER A 165 -29.35 -26.27 13.36
CA SER A 165 -30.58 -25.51 13.04
C SER A 165 -31.57 -26.32 12.20
N THR A 166 -31.72 -27.61 12.50
CA THR A 166 -32.91 -28.39 12.13
C THR A 166 -33.25 -29.33 13.28
N ASN A 167 -34.01 -28.80 14.24
CA ASN A 167 -35.08 -29.49 14.97
C ASN A 167 -35.87 -28.45 15.78
#